data_AF-A0A931E055-F1
#
_entry.id   AF-A0A931E055-F1
#
_cell.length_a   1.000
_cell.length_b   1.000
_cell.length_c   1.000
_cell.angle_alpha   90.00
_cell.angle_beta   90.00
_cell.angle_gamma   90.00
#
_symmetry.space_group_name_H-M   'P 1'
#
loop_
_entity.id
_entity.type
_entity.pdbx_description
1 polymer ?
#
loop_
_entity_poly.entity_id
_entity_poly.type
_entity_poly.pdbx_seq_one_letter_code
_entity_poly.pdbx_strand_id
1 'polypeptide(L)' 'MKAPKSNKALLLSYLGFAFQLMASLGLATYIGWWLDKWIKSGMYLFIWLLPLVVVVGLIVKAVKDTSKK' A
#
# COMPACT_ATOMS: atom_id res chain seq x y z
N MET A 1 33.79 4.53 1.51
CA MET A 1 33.27 4.57 0.12
C MET A 1 32.09 3.61 0.03
N LYS A 2 30.86 4.08 -0.29
CA LYS A 2 29.72 3.17 -0.46
C LYS A 2 29.93 2.37 -1.75
N ALA A 3 29.93 1.04 -1.64
CA ALA A 3 30.09 0.14 -2.78
C ALA A 3 29.03 0.44 -3.88
N PRO A 4 29.36 0.27 -5.17
CA PRO A 4 28.42 0.53 -6.26
C PRO A 4 27.15 -0.30 -6.07
N LYS A 5 26.00 0.37 -6.10
CA LYS A 5 24.70 -0.26 -5.87
C LYS A 5 24.43 -1.23 -7.02
N SER A 6 24.61 -2.53 -6.77
CA SER A 6 24.34 -3.60 -7.73
C SER A 6 22.90 -3.51 -8.27
N ASN A 7 22.71 -3.73 -9.58
CA ASN A 7 21.39 -3.79 -10.21
C ASN A 7 20.44 -4.75 -9.48
N LYS A 8 20.97 -5.85 -8.91
CA LYS A 8 20.19 -6.81 -8.11
C LYS A 8 19.63 -6.17 -6.83
N ALA A 9 20.40 -5.30 -6.17
CA ALA A 9 19.97 -4.60 -4.96
C ALA A 9 18.88 -3.55 -5.26
N LEU A 10 18.94 -2.92 -6.43
CA LEU A 10 17.89 -2.03 -6.92
C LEU A 10 16.58 -2.82 -7.16
N LEU A 11 16.66 -3.95 -7.86
CA LEU A 11 15.51 -4.83 -8.13
C LEU A 11 14.86 -5.36 -6.84
N LEU A 12 15.67 -5.77 -5.86
CA LEU A 12 15.17 -6.19 -4.54
C LEU A 12 14.46 -5.05 -3.79
N SER A 13 14.95 -3.80 -3.91
CA SER A 13 14.27 -2.66 -3.31
C SER A 13 12.89 -2.44 -3.94
N TYR A 14 12.79 -2.51 -5.27
CA TYR A 14 11.50 -2.40 -5.97
C TYR A 14 10.54 -3.54 -5.63
N LEU A 15 11.04 -4.78 -5.53
CA LEU A 15 10.25 -5.92 -5.07
C LEU A 15 9.72 -5.72 -3.65
N GLY A 16 10.54 -5.17 -2.74
CA GLY A 16 10.09 -4.83 -1.40
C GLY A 16 8.93 -3.83 -1.39
N PHE A 17 9.03 -2.77 -2.20
CA PHE A 17 7.94 -1.80 -2.35
C PHE A 17 6.68 -2.42 -2.98
N ALA A 18 6.84 -3.23 -4.03
CA ALA A 18 5.74 -3.92 -4.68
C ALA A 18 5.03 -4.89 -3.72
N PHE A 19 5.79 -5.64 -2.91
CA PHE A 19 5.23 -6.52 -1.90
C PHE A 19 4.52 -5.74 -0.80
N GLN A 20 5.10 -4.62 -0.34
CA GLN A 20 4.45 -3.75 0.63
C GLN A 20 3.11 -3.21 0.10
N LEU A 21 3.06 -2.78 -1.17
CA LEU A 21 1.82 -2.36 -1.84
C LEU A 21 0.81 -3.51 -1.88
N MET A 22 1.23 -4.69 -2.35
CA MET A 22 0.37 -5.87 -2.47
C MET A 22 -0.20 -6.31 -1.11
N ALA A 23 0.65 -6.39 -0.09
CA ALA A 23 0.24 -6.74 1.28
C ALA A 23 -0.71 -5.69 1.87
N SER A 24 -0.41 -4.41 1.70
CA SER A 24 -1.26 -3.32 2.22
C SER A 24 -2.64 -3.32 1.56
N LEU A 25 -2.71 -3.51 0.25
CA LEU A 25 -3.97 -3.59 -0.49
C LEU A 25 -4.76 -4.85 -0.15
N GLY A 26 -4.09 -6.01 -0.08
CA GLY A 26 -4.73 -7.28 0.29
C GLY A 26 -5.30 -7.25 1.70
N LEU A 27 -4.59 -6.64 2.66
CA LEU A 27 -5.10 -6.44 4.01
C LEU A 27 -6.26 -5.45 4.03
N ALA A 28 -6.17 -4.34 3.30
CA ALA A 28 -7.24 -3.33 3.26
C ALA A 28 -8.54 -3.87 2.67
N THR A 29 -8.46 -4.65 1.58
CA THR A 29 -9.64 -5.29 0.98
C THR A 29 -10.22 -6.36 1.90
N TYR A 30 -9.38 -7.18 2.54
CA TYR A 30 -9.84 -8.21 3.48
C TYR A 30 -10.54 -7.60 4.70
N ILE A 31 -9.93 -6.57 5.31
CA ILE A 31 -10.52 -5.84 6.44
C ILE A 31 -11.81 -5.14 6.00
N GLY A 32 -11.83 -4.52 4.82
CA GLY A 32 -13.02 -3.86 4.28
C GLY A 32 -14.18 -4.83 4.05
N TRP A 33 -13.90 -5.99 3.47
CA TRP A 33 -14.90 -7.04 3.30
C TRP A 33 -15.44 -7.56 4.64
N TRP A 34 -14.56 -7.76 5.62
CA TRP A 34 -14.95 -8.21 6.96
C TRP A 34 -15.84 -7.18 7.67
N LEU A 35 -15.49 -5.89 7.58
CA LEU A 35 -16.27 -4.78 8.12
C LEU A 35 -17.62 -4.62 7.41
N ASP A 36 -17.65 -4.66 6.08
CA ASP A 36 -18.88 -4.61 5.29
C ASP A 36 -19.85 -5.73 5.72
N LYS A 37 -19.34 -6.95 5.92
CA LYS A 37 -20.13 -8.08 6.42
C LYS A 37 -20.61 -7.88 7.85
N TRP A 38 -19.77 -7.33 8.72
CA TRP A 38 -20.11 -7.15 10.13
C TRP A 38 -21.20 -6.10 10.34
N ILE A 39 -21.17 -5.02 9.54
CA ILE A 39 -22.11 -3.90 9.64
C ILE A 39 -23.49 -4.27 9.07
N LYS A 40 -23.61 -5.35 8.29
CA LYS A 40 -24.85 -5.79 7.60
C LYS A 40 -25.52 -4.69 6.77
N SER A 41 -24.83 -3.58 6.52
CA SER A 41 -25.28 -2.59 5.54
C SER A 41 -25.17 -3.28 4.18
N GLY A 42 -26.25 -3.36 3.41
CA GLY A 42 -26.23 -3.93 2.05
C GLY A 42 -25.36 -3.16 1.05
N MET A 43 -24.47 -2.31 1.53
CA MET A 43 -23.62 -1.40 0.78
C MET A 43 -22.15 -1.80 1.06
N TYR A 44 -21.47 -2.25 0.01
CA TYR A 44 -20.07 -2.70 0.04
C TYR A 44 -19.11 -1.50 -0.02
N LEU A 45 -19.14 -0.64 1.00
CA LEU A 45 -18.39 0.61 1.01
C LEU A 45 -16.95 0.42 1.48
N PHE A 46 -16.74 -0.35 2.54
CA PHE A 46 -15.43 -0.44 3.18
C PHE A 46 -14.43 -1.20 2.32
N ILE A 47 -14.87 -2.22 1.58
CA ILE A 47 -14.04 -2.95 0.62
C ILE A 47 -13.51 -2.05 -0.52
N TRP A 48 -14.23 -0.98 -0.86
CA TRP A 48 -13.81 -0.01 -1.88
C TRP A 48 -13.05 1.18 -1.28
N LEU A 49 -13.52 1.69 -0.14
CA LEU A 49 -13.00 2.90 0.50
C LEU A 49 -11.63 2.65 1.14
N LEU A 50 -11.43 1.53 1.84
CA LEU A 50 -10.17 1.25 2.53
C LEU A 50 -8.97 1.11 1.57
N PRO A 51 -9.04 0.36 0.45
CA PRO A 51 -7.95 0.30 -0.50
C PRO A 51 -7.63 1.66 -1.11
N LEU A 52 -8.65 2.48 -1.40
CA LEU A 52 -8.46 3.86 -1.88
C LEU A 52 -7.69 4.71 -0.87
N VAL A 53 -8.06 4.64 0.42
CA VAL A 53 -7.35 5.35 1.49
C VAL A 53 -5.89 4.90 1.58
N VAL A 54 -5.62 3.61 1.45
CA VAL A 54 -4.23 3.09 1.44
C VAL A 54 -3.43 3.65 0.27
N VAL A 55 -3.99 3.65 -0.95
CA VAL A 55 -3.32 4.21 -2.13
C VAL A 55 -3.02 5.70 -1.95
N VAL A 56 -4.01 6.49 -1.51
CA VAL A 56 -3.83 7.92 -1.26
C VAL A 56 -2.77 8.15 -0.19
N GLY A 57 -2.80 7.39 0.91
CA GLY A 57 -1.81 7.48 1.97
C GLY A 57 -0.38 7.18 1.49
N LEU A 58 -0.22 6.17 0.63
CA LEU A 58 1.07 5.82 0.05
C LEU A 58 1.58 6.87 -0.94
N ILE A 59 0.71 7.46 -1.75
CA ILE A 59 1.06 8.57 -2.65
C ILE A 59 1.49 9.79 -1.83
N VAL A 60 0.72 10.19 -0.82
CA VAL A 60 1.06 11.32 0.05
C VAL A 60 2.39 11.09 0.75
N LYS A 61 2.64 9.86 1.22
CA LYS A 61 3.91 9.47 1.82
C LYS A 61 5.06 9.58 0.82
N ALA A 62 4.90 9.04 -0.38
CA ALA A 62 5.91 9.11 -1.44
C ALA A 62 6.24 10.56 -1.84
N VAL A 63 5.23 11.43 -1.94
CA VAL A 63 5.41 12.86 -2.22
C VAL A 63 6.17 13.55 -1.07
N LYS A 64 5.77 13.30 0.19
CA LYS A 64 6.45 13.87 1.36
C LYS A 64 7.91 13.40 1.48
N ASP A 65 8.17 12.12 1.24
CA ASP A 65 9.51 11.54 1.30
C ASP A 65 10.41 12.08 0.17
N THR A 66 9.82 12.42 -0.98
CA THR A 66 10.53 13.05 -2.10
C THR A 66 10.77 14.54 -1.85
N SER A 67 9.81 15.25 -1.24
CA SER A 67 9.89 16.70 -0.99
C SER A 67 10.81 17.08 0.17
N LYS A 68 11.10 16.16 1.10
CA LYS A 68 12.03 16.39 2.23
C LYS A 68 13.50 16.14 1.87
N LYS A 69 13.79 15.91 0.60
CA LYS A 69 15.10 15.54 0.08
C LYS A 69 15.62 16.61 -0.87
#